data_AF-A0A7W3VXT2-F1
#
_entry.id   AF-A0A7W3VXT2-F1
#
_cell.length_a   1.000
_cell.length_b   1.000
_cell.length_c   1.000
_cell.angle_alpha   90.00
_cell.angle_beta   90.00
_cell.angle_gamma   90.00
#
_symmetry.space_group_name_H-M   'P 1'
#
loop_
_entity.id
_entity.type
_entity.pdbx_description
1 polymer ?
#
loop_
_entity_poly.entity_id
_entity_poly.type
_entity_poly.pdbx_seq_one_letter_code
_entity_poly.pdbx_strand_id
1 'polypeptide(L)'
;MSGSQLVVTIALGLLTVTGAFAGARMGARANDRATKQREDAARREEWWRRFTWAAELALDDSVRKRAAGLKLLAKLGRSGLATHDDNQLLDVFHHHALDRLIRDVEGGEEL
;
A
#
# COMPACT_ATOMS: atom_id res chain seq x y z
N MET A 1 35.50 -51.17 -10.18
CA MET A 1 34.38 -50.49 -9.51
C MET A 1 33.39 -51.54 -9.06
N SER A 2 33.15 -51.72 -7.76
CA SER A 2 32.15 -52.68 -7.29
C SER A 2 30.74 -52.11 -7.49
N GLY A 3 29.75 -52.96 -7.74
CA GLY A 3 28.34 -52.53 -7.93
C GLY A 3 27.80 -51.69 -6.76
N SER A 4 28.32 -51.90 -5.55
CA SER A 4 28.00 -51.09 -4.36
C SER A 4 28.45 -49.63 -4.46
N GLN A 5 29.60 -49.36 -5.09
CA GLN A 5 30.08 -47.98 -5.29
C GLN A 5 29.18 -47.20 -6.25
N LEU A 6 28.72 -47.85 -7.33
CA LEU A 6 27.79 -47.25 -8.30
C LEU A 6 26.47 -46.86 -7.66
N VAL A 7 25.88 -47.74 -6.83
CA VAL A 7 24.62 -47.46 -6.13
C VAL A 7 24.78 -46.26 -5.17
N VAL A 8 25.89 -46.18 -4.44
CA VAL A 8 26.15 -45.08 -3.51
C VAL A 8 26.31 -43.74 -4.25
N THR A 9 27.04 -43.70 -5.36
CA THR A 9 27.23 -42.46 -6.13
C THR A 9 25.91 -41.98 -6.76
N ILE A 10 25.09 -42.89 -7.27
CA ILE A 10 23.77 -42.56 -7.84
C ILE A 10 22.84 -42.03 -6.73
N ALA A 11 22.82 -42.68 -5.57
CA ALA A 11 22.01 -42.24 -4.43
C ALA A 11 22.41 -40.84 -3.94
N LEU A 12 23.72 -40.57 -3.82
CA LEU A 12 24.20 -39.22 -3.48
C LEU A 12 23.80 -38.19 -4.54
N GLY A 13 23.97 -38.50 -5.82
CA GLY A 13 23.61 -37.58 -6.91
C GLY A 13 22.13 -37.23 -6.90
N LEU A 14 21.25 -38.23 -6.71
CA LEU A 14 19.81 -38.01 -6.58
C LEU A 14 19.45 -37.16 -5.36
N LEU A 15 20.13 -37.38 -4.22
CA LEU A 15 19.93 -36.62 -3.00
C LEU A 15 20.38 -35.15 -3.16
N THR A 16 21.50 -34.90 -3.83
CA THR A 16 21.96 -33.53 -4.14
C THR A 16 21.00 -32.80 -5.07
N VAL A 17 20.53 -33.47 -6.13
CA VAL A 17 19.58 -32.87 -7.10
C VAL A 17 18.24 -32.54 -6.44
N THR A 18 17.70 -33.44 -5.62
CA THR A 18 16.43 -33.21 -4.91
C THR A 18 16.56 -32.10 -3.86
N GLY A 19 17.65 -32.07 -3.09
CA GLY A 19 17.93 -30.99 -2.14
C GLY A 19 18.05 -29.62 -2.82
N ALA A 20 18.79 -29.54 -3.93
CA ALA A 20 18.94 -28.30 -4.71
C ALA A 20 17.61 -27.81 -5.30
N PHE A 21 16.80 -28.72 -5.86
CA PHE A 21 15.49 -28.39 -6.41
C PHE A 21 14.51 -27.88 -5.34
N ALA A 22 14.47 -28.53 -4.18
CA ALA A 22 13.65 -28.09 -3.05
C ALA A 22 14.08 -26.71 -2.54
N GLY A 23 15.40 -26.50 -2.38
CA GLY A 23 15.97 -25.22 -1.97
C GLY A 23 15.64 -24.08 -2.93
N ALA A 24 15.83 -24.28 -4.23
CA ALA A 24 15.51 -23.29 -5.27
C ALA A 24 14.01 -22.91 -5.27
N ARG A 25 13.13 -23.90 -5.12
CA ARG A 25 11.68 -23.66 -5.10
C ARG A 25 11.20 -22.95 -3.84
N MET A 26 11.83 -23.19 -2.69
CA MET A 26 11.58 -22.43 -1.46
C MET A 26 12.11 -20.99 -1.56
N GLY A 27 13.33 -20.81 -2.11
CA GLY A 27 13.93 -19.50 -2.31
C GLY A 27 13.13 -18.61 -3.25
N ALA A 28 12.66 -19.14 -4.39
CA ALA A 28 11.82 -18.39 -5.33
C ALA A 28 10.53 -17.88 -4.68
N ARG A 29 9.81 -18.75 -3.93
CA ARG A 29 8.58 -18.36 -3.25
C ARG A 29 8.80 -17.35 -2.12
N ALA A 30 9.91 -17.46 -1.40
CA ALA A 30 10.28 -16.49 -0.36
C ALA A 30 10.59 -15.12 -0.97
N ASN A 31 11.29 -15.10 -2.11
CA ASN A 31 11.59 -13.89 -2.85
C ASN A 31 10.32 -13.22 -3.40
N ASP A 32 9.38 -13.99 -3.95
CA ASP A 32 8.11 -13.47 -4.47
C ASP A 32 7.25 -12.82 -3.38
N ARG A 33 7.25 -13.40 -2.17
CA ARG A 33 6.53 -12.83 -1.02
C ARG A 33 7.18 -11.55 -0.52
N ALA A 34 8.51 -11.52 -0.44
CA ALA A 34 9.25 -10.33 -0.05
C ALA A 34 9.04 -9.17 -1.04
N THR A 35 8.99 -9.45 -2.35
CA THR A 35 8.72 -8.45 -3.38
C THR A 35 7.30 -7.90 -3.26
N LYS A 36 6.29 -8.77 -3.15
CA LYS A 36 4.89 -8.32 -2.99
C LYS A 36 4.68 -7.46 -1.74
N GLN A 37 5.28 -7.87 -0.62
CA GLN A 37 5.21 -7.09 0.62
C GLN A 37 5.85 -5.70 0.47
N ARG A 38 6.96 -5.59 -0.26
CA ARG A 38 7.60 -4.30 -0.56
C ARG A 38 6.75 -3.43 -1.46
N GLU A 39 6.14 -4.00 -2.50
CA GLU A 39 5.23 -3.27 -3.38
C GLU A 39 3.99 -2.77 -2.63
N ASP A 40 3.40 -3.61 -1.76
CA ASP A 40 2.28 -3.22 -0.90
C ASP A 40 2.65 -2.09 0.08
N ALA A 41 3.85 -2.14 0.66
CA ALA A 41 4.34 -1.07 1.53
C ALA A 41 4.55 0.24 0.75
N ALA A 42 5.22 0.19 -0.40
CA ALA A 42 5.46 1.36 -1.25
C ALA A 42 4.15 2.01 -1.72
N ARG A 43 3.13 1.22 -2.07
CA ARG A 43 1.81 1.75 -2.43
C ARG A 43 1.14 2.47 -1.27
N ARG A 44 1.23 1.95 -0.05
CA ARG A 44 0.68 2.61 1.16
C ARG A 44 1.41 3.91 1.48
N GLU A 45 2.74 3.93 1.36
CA GLU A 45 3.53 5.17 1.54
C GLU A 45 3.14 6.25 0.54
N GLU A 46 2.98 5.88 -0.74
CA GLU A 46 2.56 6.82 -1.78
C GLU A 46 1.13 7.32 -1.56
N TRP A 47 0.22 6.46 -1.11
CA TRP A 47 -1.13 6.86 -0.72
C TRP A 47 -1.10 7.86 0.44
N TRP A 48 -0.36 7.56 1.51
CA TRP A 48 -0.24 8.44 2.68
C TRP A 48 0.33 9.81 2.33
N ARG A 49 1.38 9.86 1.49
CA ARG A 49 1.96 11.12 1.01
C ARG A 49 0.94 11.98 0.28
N ARG A 50 0.12 11.38 -0.58
CA ARG A 50 -0.94 12.09 -1.32
C ARG A 50 -2.08 12.53 -0.40
N PHE A 51 -2.43 11.72 0.59
CA PHE A 51 -3.42 12.05 1.60
C PHE A 51 -3.01 13.29 2.39
N THR A 52 -1.79 13.32 2.92
CA THR A 52 -1.30 14.47 3.71
C THR A 52 -1.33 15.76 2.89
N TRP A 53 -0.81 15.73 1.65
CA TRP A 53 -0.84 16.91 0.77
C TRP A 53 -2.27 17.40 0.47
N ALA A 54 -3.19 16.48 0.19
CA ALA A 54 -4.58 16.84 -0.08
C ALA A 54 -5.30 17.35 1.19
N ALA A 55 -4.97 16.81 2.36
CA ALA A 55 -5.48 17.25 3.66
C ALA A 55 -4.98 18.64 4.04
N GLU A 56 -3.69 18.93 3.85
CA GLU A 56 -3.12 20.28 4.02
C GLU A 56 -3.85 21.29 3.14
N LEU A 57 -4.07 20.94 1.88
CA LEU A 57 -4.78 21.80 0.93
C LEU A 57 -6.25 22.01 1.34
N ALA A 58 -6.90 20.98 1.89
CA ALA A 58 -8.27 21.03 2.38
C ALA A 58 -8.43 21.86 3.67
N LEU A 59 -7.34 22.08 4.42
CA LEU A 59 -7.34 22.87 5.65
C LEU A 59 -6.82 24.29 5.46
N ASP A 60 -6.38 24.66 4.25
CA ASP A 60 -5.91 25.99 3.89
C ASP A 60 -7.06 27.02 3.94
N ASP A 61 -6.73 28.25 4.34
CA ASP A 61 -7.70 29.35 4.48
C ASP A 61 -8.25 29.80 3.11
N SER A 62 -7.49 29.63 2.04
CA SER A 62 -7.95 29.92 0.68
C SER A 62 -9.05 28.95 0.26
N VAL A 63 -10.26 29.48 0.04
CA VAL A 63 -11.44 28.72 -0.44
C VAL A 63 -11.11 27.87 -1.68
N ARG A 64 -10.30 28.41 -2.61
CA ARG A 64 -9.88 27.69 -3.82
C ARG A 64 -8.99 26.49 -3.53
N LYS A 65 -8.01 26.63 -2.63
CA LYS A 65 -7.14 25.53 -2.22
C LYS A 65 -7.95 24.50 -1.43
N ARG A 66 -8.75 24.95 -0.47
CA ARG A 66 -9.66 24.09 0.30
C ARG A 66 -10.54 23.21 -0.58
N ALA A 67 -11.23 23.81 -1.55
CA ALA A 67 -12.05 23.07 -2.51
C ALA A 67 -11.24 22.08 -3.36
N ALA A 68 -10.01 22.42 -3.74
CA ALA A 68 -9.12 21.52 -4.46
C ALA A 68 -8.68 20.33 -3.60
N GLY A 69 -8.33 20.57 -2.34
CA GLY A 69 -7.94 19.53 -1.38
C GLY A 69 -9.05 18.52 -1.14
N LEU A 70 -10.27 19.01 -0.90
CA LEU A 70 -11.46 18.16 -0.75
C LEU A 70 -11.73 17.29 -2.00
N LYS A 71 -11.59 17.86 -3.21
CA LYS A 71 -11.74 17.10 -4.46
C LYS A 71 -10.67 16.02 -4.62
N LEU A 72 -9.43 16.32 -4.22
CA LEU A 72 -8.32 15.38 -4.25
C LEU A 72 -8.55 14.22 -3.28
N LEU A 73 -8.97 14.50 -2.05
CA LEU A 73 -9.32 13.49 -1.04
C LEU A 73 -10.45 12.57 -1.53
N ALA A 74 -11.52 13.14 -2.09
CA ALA A 74 -12.62 12.36 -2.65
C ALA A 74 -12.18 11.44 -3.81
N LYS A 75 -11.20 11.88 -4.62
CA LYS A 75 -10.61 11.04 -5.68
C LYS A 75 -9.68 9.98 -5.12
N LEU A 76 -8.95 10.29 -4.05
CA LEU A 76 -7.98 9.40 -3.43
C LEU A 76 -8.65 8.17 -2.76
N GLY A 77 -9.80 8.36 -2.09
CA GLY A 77 -10.57 7.24 -1.51
C GLY A 77 -11.16 6.27 -2.53
N ARG A 78 -11.42 6.74 -3.76
CA ARG A 78 -11.88 5.87 -4.86
C ARG A 78 -10.74 5.22 -5.64
N SER A 79 -9.48 5.51 -5.30
CA SER A 79 -8.34 4.97 -6.02
C SER A 79 -8.02 3.53 -5.57
N GLY A 80 -7.51 2.69 -6.49
CA GLY A 80 -7.08 1.32 -6.17
C GLY A 80 -5.86 1.23 -5.23
N LEU A 81 -5.38 2.37 -4.72
CA LEU A 81 -4.35 2.45 -3.68
C LEU A 81 -4.93 2.53 -2.28
N ALA A 82 -6.19 2.95 -2.14
CA ALA A 82 -6.87 3.05 -0.85
C ALA A 82 -7.25 1.65 -0.36
N THR A 83 -6.76 1.28 0.81
CA THR A 83 -7.24 0.11 1.53
C THR A 83 -8.59 0.39 2.21
N HIS A 84 -9.18 -0.63 2.83
CA HIS A 84 -10.42 -0.45 3.59
C HIS A 84 -10.23 0.53 4.76
N ASP A 85 -9.14 0.39 5.51
CA ASP A 85 -8.82 1.24 6.65
C ASP A 85 -8.58 2.70 6.23
N ASP A 86 -7.92 2.89 5.08
CA ASP A 86 -7.68 4.21 4.47
C ASP A 86 -8.99 4.94 4.13
N ASN A 87 -10.01 4.20 3.70
CA ASN A 87 -11.33 4.77 3.42
C ASN A 87 -12.08 5.17 4.70
N GLN A 88 -11.92 4.42 5.79
CA GLN A 88 -12.49 4.81 7.09
C GLN A 88 -11.86 6.12 7.60
N LEU A 89 -10.53 6.27 7.45
CA LEU A 89 -9.83 7.51 7.80
C LEU A 89 -10.32 8.70 6.97
N LEU A 90 -10.52 8.51 5.67
CA LEU A 90 -11.07 9.55 4.79
C LEU A 90 -12.49 9.95 5.16
N ASP A 91 -13.33 9.00 5.58
CA ASP A 91 -14.72 9.28 5.96
C ASP A 91 -14.81 10.18 7.20
N VAL A 92 -13.99 9.89 8.22
CA VAL A 92 -13.86 10.72 9.43
C VAL A 92 -13.33 12.12 9.07
N PHE A 93 -12.32 12.20 8.20
CA PHE A 93 -11.77 13.50 7.78
C PHE A 93 -12.78 14.34 7.01
N HIS A 94 -13.53 13.73 6.07
CA HIS A 94 -14.54 14.44 5.28
C HIS A 94 -15.62 15.05 6.17
N HIS A 95 -16.14 14.31 7.15
CA HIS A 95 -17.13 14.84 8.09
C HIS A 95 -16.63 16.12 8.78
N HIS A 96 -15.43 16.08 9.35
CA HIS A 96 -14.85 17.24 10.03
C HIS A 96 -14.56 18.43 9.08
N ALA A 97 -14.04 18.14 7.88
CA ALA A 97 -13.72 19.20 6.92
C ALA A 97 -14.99 19.87 6.35
N LEU A 98 -16.06 19.11 6.16
CA LEU A 98 -17.37 19.64 5.76
C LEU A 98 -17.97 20.53 6.86
N ASP A 99 -17.90 20.12 8.12
CA ASP A 99 -18.36 20.93 9.26
C ASP A 99 -17.62 22.27 9.37
N ARG A 100 -16.34 22.32 9.00
CA ARG A 100 -15.58 23.58 8.92
C ARG A 100 -16.06 24.45 7.75
N LEU A 101 -16.26 23.86 6.58
CA LEU A 101 -16.73 24.59 5.40
C LEU A 101 -18.11 25.22 5.63
N ILE A 102 -19.03 24.48 6.26
CA ILE A 102 -20.39 24.97 6.57
C ILE A 102 -20.30 26.18 7.50
N ARG A 103 -19.51 26.09 8.58
CA ARG A 103 -19.29 27.22 9.50
C ARG A 103 -18.68 28.45 8.84
N ASP A 104 -17.71 28.26 7.93
CA ASP A 104 -17.11 29.38 7.19
C ASP A 104 -18.13 30.07 6.27
N VAL A 105 -19.08 29.32 5.70
CA VAL A 105 -20.15 29.88 4.86
C VAL A 105 -21.17 30.61 5.71
N GLU A 106 -21.62 30.01 6.82
CA GLU A 106 -22.60 30.62 7.74
C GLU A 106 -22.05 31.90 8.39
N GLY A 107 -20.79 31.91 8.83
CA GLY A 107 -20.14 33.10 9.40
C GLY A 107 -19.80 34.19 8.38
N GLY A 108 -19.82 33.86 7.07
CA GLY A 108 -19.61 34.81 6.00
C GLY A 108 -20.84 35.65 5.63
N GLU A 109 -22.04 35.28 6.08
CA GLU A 109 -23.28 36.01 5.82
C GLU A 109 -23.55 37.17 6.81
N GLU A 110 -22.71 37.36 7.84
CA GLU A 110 -22.84 38.45 8.83
C GLU A 110 -22.05 39.75 8.52
N LEU A 111 -21.50 39.90 7.30
CA LEU A 111 -20.81 41.11 6.84
C LEU A 111 -21.47 41.73 5.60
#